data_AF-A0A920FXU1-F1
#
_entry.id   AF-A0A920FXU1-F1
#
_cell.length_a   1.000
_cell.length_b   1.000
_cell.length_c   1.000
_cell.angle_alpha   90.00
_cell.angle_beta   90.00
_cell.angle_gamma   90.00
#
_symmetry.space_group_name_H-M   'P 1'
#
loop_
_entity.id
_entity.type
_entity.pdbx_description
1 polymer ?
#
loop_
_entity_poly.entity_id
_entity_poly.type
_entity_poly.pdbx_seq_one_letter_code
_entity_poly.pdbx_strand_id
1 'polypeptide(L)'
;MKKGELMLISTPKDIIKFIKKTPSTKKYNFKDIRLKLAKKRKADNTCPVTFGIFLRLAIDYSLIETKYLKLEYPNFPFWRVEYDKKGNVYKKIKNFKNLLKKYDGH
;
A
#
# COMPACT_ATOMS: atom_id res chain seq x y z
N MET A 1 -0.80 -3.07 19.87
CA MET A 1 0.54 -2.46 20.01
C MET A 1 0.79 -2.37 21.48
N LYS A 2 1.89 -2.94 21.96
CA LYS A 2 2.23 -2.94 23.38
C LYS A 2 3.10 -1.74 23.69
N LYS A 3 2.97 -1.22 24.91
CA LYS A 3 3.84 -0.16 25.42
C LYS A 3 5.29 -0.67 25.39
N GLY A 4 6.21 0.13 24.85
CA GLY A 4 7.63 -0.22 24.71
C GLY A 4 8.04 -0.84 23.37
N GLU A 5 7.11 -1.13 22.46
CA GLU A 5 7.44 -1.60 21.11
C GLU A 5 8.15 -0.50 20.29
N LEU A 6 9.27 -0.85 19.65
CA LEU A 6 9.96 0.01 18.70
C LEU A 6 9.13 0.09 17.41
N MET A 7 8.71 1.30 17.05
CA MET A 7 7.93 1.56 15.84
C MET A 7 8.80 2.12 14.72
N LEU A 8 8.72 1.47 13.56
CA LEU A 8 9.23 2.00 12.31
C LEU A 8 8.21 2.95 11.66
N ILE A 9 8.64 4.16 11.36
CA ILE A 9 7.97 5.02 10.38
C ILE A 9 8.58 4.71 9.01
N SER A 10 7.96 3.80 8.25
CA SER A 10 8.46 3.45 6.91
C SER A 10 8.32 4.61 5.93
N THR A 11 9.29 4.78 5.04
CA THR A 11 9.19 5.81 3.99
C THR A 11 8.16 5.39 2.91
N PRO A 12 7.57 6.34 2.16
CA PRO A 12 6.77 6.02 0.99
C PRO A 12 7.53 5.13 -0.02
N LYS A 13 8.83 5.40 -0.21
CA LYS A 13 9.71 4.62 -1.10
C LYS A 13 9.83 3.16 -0.66
N ASP A 14 9.97 2.89 0.64
CA ASP A 14 10.04 1.52 1.16
C ASP A 14 8.74 0.74 0.92
N ILE A 15 7.59 1.40 1.12
CA ILE A 15 6.25 0.82 0.89
C ILE A 15 6.08 0.48 -0.59
N ILE A 16 6.40 1.42 -1.48
CA ILE A 16 6.32 1.22 -2.93
C ILE A 16 7.22 0.08 -3.37
N LYS A 17 8.49 0.08 -2.92
CA LYS A 17 9.47 -0.97 -3.24
C LYS A 17 9.02 -2.35 -2.75
N PHE A 18 8.37 -2.42 -1.58
CA PHE A 18 7.82 -3.66 -1.06
C PHE A 18 6.72 -4.20 -1.98
N ILE A 19 5.71 -3.38 -2.28
CA ILE A 19 4.52 -3.80 -3.04
C ILE A 19 4.85 -4.10 -4.51
N LYS A 20 5.76 -3.33 -5.13
CA LYS A 20 6.27 -3.63 -6.48
C LYS A 20 6.95 -5.00 -6.57
N LYS A 21 7.56 -5.48 -5.48
CA LYS A 21 8.18 -6.81 -5.39
C LYS A 21 7.20 -7.93 -5.05
N THR A 22 5.94 -7.62 -4.74
CA THR A 22 4.92 -8.65 -4.49
C THR A 22 4.61 -9.38 -5.80
N PRO A 23 4.73 -10.73 -5.86
CA PRO A 23 4.34 -11.50 -7.04
C PRO A 23 2.87 -11.34 -7.39
N SER A 24 2.49 -11.47 -8.66
CA SER A 24 1.09 -11.41 -9.11
C SER A 24 0.20 -12.49 -8.48
N THR A 25 0.79 -13.64 -8.12
CA THR A 25 0.08 -14.76 -7.47
C THR A 25 -0.25 -14.53 -5.99
N LYS A 26 0.18 -13.40 -5.41
CA LYS A 26 0.04 -13.14 -3.98
C LYS A 26 -0.51 -11.76 -3.70
N LYS A 27 -1.48 -11.70 -2.78
CA LYS A 27 -1.89 -10.45 -2.14
C LYS A 27 -1.36 -10.43 -0.71
N TYR A 28 -0.98 -9.25 -0.24
CA TYR A 28 -0.63 -9.04 1.16
C TYR A 28 -1.69 -8.18 1.82
N ASN A 29 -2.15 -8.59 3.00
CA ASN A 29 -2.96 -7.71 3.81
C ASN A 29 -2.12 -6.58 4.42
N PHE A 30 -2.82 -5.53 4.84
CA PHE A 30 -2.22 -4.34 5.43
C PHE A 30 -1.30 -4.64 6.63
N LYS A 31 -1.61 -5.65 7.45
CA LYS A 31 -0.83 -6.01 8.65
C LYS A 31 0.48 -6.72 8.26
N ASP A 32 0.44 -7.60 7.28
CA ASP A 32 1.61 -8.37 6.85
C ASP A 32 2.69 -7.48 6.25
N ILE A 33 2.30 -6.50 5.43
CA ILE A 33 3.24 -5.54 4.84
C ILE A 33 3.95 -4.78 5.94
N ARG A 34 3.19 -4.28 6.91
CA ARG A 34 3.69 -3.52 8.06
C ARG A 34 4.69 -4.33 8.88
N LEU A 35 4.36 -5.55 9.26
CA LEU A 35 5.26 -6.43 10.02
C LEU A 35 6.53 -6.78 9.24
N LYS A 36 6.41 -7.02 7.92
CA LYS A 36 7.57 -7.31 7.07
C LYS A 36 8.50 -6.09 6.90
N LEU A 37 7.95 -4.88 6.81
CA LEU A 37 8.73 -3.65 6.78
C LEU A 37 9.46 -3.42 8.11
N ALA A 38 8.77 -3.62 9.25
CA ALA A 38 9.36 -3.50 10.57
C ALA A 38 10.53 -4.49 10.78
N LYS A 39 10.31 -5.76 10.45
CA LYS A 39 11.33 -6.82 10.57
C LYS A 39 12.61 -6.50 9.78
N LYS A 40 12.49 -5.92 8.58
CA LYS A 40 13.64 -5.50 7.76
C LYS A 40 14.49 -4.39 8.40
N ARG A 41 13.95 -3.65 9.37
CA ARG A 41 14.62 -2.55 10.06
C ARG A 41 14.83 -2.83 11.56
N LYS A 42 14.71 -4.09 11.99
CA LYS A 42 14.84 -4.52 13.39
C LYS A 42 13.90 -3.76 14.34
N ALA A 43 12.68 -3.46 13.88
CA ALA A 43 11.61 -2.87 14.66
C ALA A 43 10.49 -3.89 14.89
N ASP A 44 9.67 -3.68 15.93
CA ASP A 44 8.58 -4.58 16.30
C ASP A 44 7.34 -4.38 15.41
N ASN A 45 7.07 -3.12 15.03
CA ASN A 45 5.91 -2.78 14.21
C ASN A 45 6.17 -1.54 13.35
N THR A 46 5.25 -1.22 12.45
CA THR A 46 5.18 0.11 11.84
C THR A 46 3.98 0.90 12.38
N CYS A 47 4.06 2.23 12.33
CA CYS A 47 2.91 3.08 12.64
C CYS A 47 1.77 2.82 11.63
N PRO A 48 0.57 2.35 12.09
CA PRO A 48 -0.57 2.06 11.20
C PRO A 48 -1.04 3.30 10.45
N VAL A 49 -1.05 4.44 11.14
CA VAL A 49 -1.58 5.71 10.63
C VAL A 49 -0.69 6.21 9.49
N THR A 50 0.62 6.33 9.75
CA THR A 50 1.57 6.84 8.75
C THR A 50 1.70 5.91 7.55
N PHE A 51 1.70 4.59 7.77
CA PHE A 51 1.68 3.63 6.68
C PHE A 51 0.43 3.79 5.80
N GLY A 52 -0.75 3.98 6.39
CA GLY A 52 -1.99 4.22 5.64
C GLY A 52 -1.96 5.53 4.84
N ILE A 53 -1.43 6.61 5.42
CA ILE A 53 -1.26 7.90 4.73
C ILE A 53 -0.34 7.74 3.50
N PHE A 54 0.83 7.14 3.69
CA PHE A 54 1.81 6.97 2.61
C PHE A 54 1.35 5.99 1.55
N LEU A 55 0.64 4.92 1.93
CA LEU A 55 0.04 3.99 0.97
C LEU A 55 -0.99 4.72 0.10
N ARG A 56 -1.88 5.52 0.70
CA ARG A 56 -2.85 6.31 -0.07
C ARG A 56 -2.15 7.29 -1.02
N LEU A 57 -1.14 8.02 -0.55
CA LEU A 57 -0.39 8.96 -1.40
C LEU A 57 0.27 8.25 -2.59
N ALA A 58 0.83 7.06 -2.38
CA ALA A 58 1.40 6.26 -3.47
C ALA A 58 0.35 5.83 -4.51
N ILE A 59 -0.87 5.49 -4.07
CA ILE A 59 -1.97 5.14 -4.96
C ILE A 59 -2.41 6.38 -5.75
N ASP A 60 -2.70 7.48 -5.06
CA ASP A 60 -3.19 8.72 -5.68
C ASP A 60 -2.17 9.23 -6.72
N TYR A 61 -0.88 9.25 -6.37
CA TYR A 61 0.18 9.63 -7.30
C TYR A 61 0.22 8.71 -8.53
N SER A 62 0.15 7.40 -8.35
CA SER A 62 0.19 6.46 -9.47
C SER A 62 -1.02 6.60 -10.39
N LEU A 63 -2.21 6.89 -9.85
CA LEU A 63 -3.42 7.14 -10.66
C LEU A 63 -3.31 8.46 -11.44
N ILE A 64 -2.78 9.51 -10.82
CA ILE A 64 -2.52 10.80 -11.49
C ILE A 64 -1.50 10.63 -12.63
N GLU A 65 -0.39 9.94 -12.34
CA GLU A 65 0.65 9.62 -13.31
C GLU A 65 0.08 8.83 -14.50
N THR A 66 -0.71 7.79 -14.23
CA THR A 66 -1.39 6.98 -15.27
C THR A 66 -2.22 7.85 -16.20
N LYS A 67 -3.01 8.76 -15.64
CA LYS A 67 -3.87 9.66 -16.42
C LYS A 67 -3.05 10.67 -17.22
N TYR A 68 -2.05 11.29 -16.60
CA TYR A 68 -1.24 12.34 -17.22
C TYR A 68 -0.38 11.79 -18.37
N LEU A 69 0.29 10.66 -18.15
CA LEU A 69 1.15 10.00 -19.13
C LEU A 69 0.38 9.09 -20.09
N LYS A 70 -0.95 9.00 -19.97
CA LYS A 70 -1.81 8.10 -20.76
C LYS A 70 -1.34 6.64 -20.74
N LEU A 71 -0.88 6.17 -19.57
CA LEU A 71 -0.45 4.78 -19.39
C LEU A 71 -1.67 3.86 -19.41
N GLU A 72 -1.49 2.66 -19.96
CA GLU A 72 -2.51 1.61 -19.89
C GLU A 72 -2.71 1.11 -18.46
N TYR A 73 -1.61 1.01 -17.70
CA TYR A 73 -1.57 0.51 -16.33
C TYR A 73 -0.82 1.43 -15.36
N PRO A 74 -1.25 1.51 -14.08
CA PRO A 74 -0.50 2.20 -13.05
C PRO A 74 0.83 1.53 -12.73
N ASN A 75 1.89 2.31 -12.63
CA ASN A 75 3.22 1.83 -12.25
C ASN A 75 3.27 1.22 -10.84
N PHE A 76 2.33 1.59 -9.97
CA PHE A 76 2.23 1.06 -8.62
C PHE A 76 1.12 0.00 -8.53
N PRO A 77 1.46 -1.29 -8.29
CA PRO A 77 0.49 -2.38 -8.32
C PRO A 77 -0.30 -2.46 -7.00
N PHE A 78 -1.09 -1.43 -6.72
CA PHE A 78 -1.83 -1.30 -5.47
C PHE A 78 -2.90 -2.39 -5.29
N TRP A 79 -3.37 -3.00 -6.39
CA TRP A 79 -4.28 -4.16 -6.35
C TRP A 79 -3.66 -5.43 -5.74
N ARG A 80 -2.33 -5.47 -5.52
CA ARG A 80 -1.63 -6.54 -4.79
C ARG A 80 -1.74 -6.41 -3.26
N VAL A 81 -2.49 -5.43 -2.77
CA VAL A 81 -2.75 -5.21 -1.35
C VAL A 81 -4.21 -5.50 -1.03
N GLU A 82 -4.46 -6.19 0.09
CA GLU A 82 -5.81 -6.36 0.61
C GLU A 82 -6.16 -5.19 1.53
N TYR A 83 -7.35 -4.62 1.30
CA TYR A 83 -7.82 -3.43 1.98
C TYR A 83 -9.06 -3.75 2.82
N ASP A 84 -9.07 -3.24 4.06
CA ASP A 84 -10.29 -3.17 4.85
C ASP A 84 -11.24 -2.12 4.26
N LYS A 85 -12.46 -2.54 3.89
CA LYS A 85 -13.52 -1.67 3.36
C LYS A 85 -13.93 -0.57 4.34
N LYS A 86 -13.73 -0.78 5.65
CA LYS A 86 -13.98 0.22 6.69
C LYS A 86 -12.81 1.20 6.86
N GLY A 87 -11.63 0.86 6.34
CA GLY A 87 -10.40 1.62 6.49
C GLY A 87 -10.36 2.93 5.69
N ASN A 88 -9.59 3.90 6.19
CA ASN A 88 -9.48 5.23 5.60
C ASN A 88 -8.91 5.23 4.18
N VAL A 89 -7.96 4.33 3.87
CA VAL A 89 -7.40 4.23 2.52
C VAL A 89 -8.50 3.85 1.52
N TYR A 90 -9.32 2.86 1.86
CA TYR A 90 -10.38 2.38 0.98
C TYR A 90 -11.47 3.43 0.76
N LYS A 91 -11.87 4.15 1.80
CA LYS A 91 -12.96 5.15 1.75
C LYS A 91 -12.57 6.44 1.05
N LYS A 92 -11.30 6.87 1.16
CA LYS A 92 -10.87 8.20 0.69
C LYS A 92 -10.44 8.24 -0.78
N ILE A 93 -10.26 7.09 -1.43
CA ILE A 93 -9.93 7.02 -2.86
C ILE A 93 -11.25 6.89 -3.64
N LYS A 94 -11.50 7.82 -4.57
CA LYS A 94 -12.74 7.84 -5.35
C LYS A 94 -12.84 6.60 -6.25
N ASN A 95 -14.01 5.96 -6.26
CA ASN A 95 -14.28 4.76 -7.07
C ASN A 95 -13.29 3.60 -6.86
N PHE A 96 -12.70 3.48 -5.67
CA PHE A 96 -11.60 2.55 -5.41
C PHE A 96 -11.95 1.08 -5.68
N LYS A 97 -13.18 0.65 -5.38
CA LYS A 97 -13.67 -0.70 -5.71
C LYS A 97 -13.55 -1.01 -7.20
N ASN A 98 -13.89 -0.06 -8.05
CA ASN A 98 -13.86 -0.23 -9.51
C ASN A 98 -12.41 -0.21 -10.01
N LEU A 99 -11.56 0.64 -9.42
CA LEU A 99 -10.12 0.67 -9.72
C LEU A 99 -9.44 -0.66 -9.36
N LEU A 100 -9.73 -1.22 -8.19
CA LEU A 100 -9.20 -2.52 -7.78
C LEU A 100 -9.63 -3.60 -8.78
N LYS A 101 -10.91 -3.67 -9.14
CA LYS A 101 -11.41 -4.63 -10.13
C LYS A 101 -10.79 -4.44 -11.51
N LYS A 102 -10.59 -3.18 -11.95
CA LYS A 102 -10.03 -2.86 -13.27
C LYS A 102 -8.62 -3.42 -13.44
N TYR A 103 -7.82 -3.36 -12.38
CA TYR A 103 -6.41 -3.76 -12.43
C TYR A 103 -6.14 -5.14 -11.79
N ASP A 104 -7.16 -5.79 -11.23
CA ASP A 104 -7.06 -7.16 -10.75
C ASP A 104 -6.91 -8.09 -11.97
N GLY A 105 -5.78 -8.79 -12.09
CA GLY A 105 -5.44 -9.62 -13.26
C GLY A 105 -4.13 -9.23 -13.96
N HIS A 106 -3.52 -8.10 -13.57
CA HIS A 106 -2.20 -7.64 -14.02
C HIS A 106 -1.16 -7.65 -12.87
#